data_AF-A0A2I1CEL8-F1
#
_entry.id   AF-A0A2I1CEL8-F1
#
_cell.length_a   1.000
_cell.length_b   1.000
_cell.length_c   1.000
_cell.angle_alpha   90.00
_cell.angle_beta   90.00
_cell.angle_gamma   90.00
#
_symmetry.space_group_name_H-M   'P 1'
#
loop_
_entity.id
_entity.type
_entity.pdbx_description
1 polymer ?
#
loop_
_entity_poly.entity_id
_entity_poly.type
_entity_poly.pdbx_seq_one_letter_code
_entity_poly.pdbx_strand_id
1 'polypeptide(L)'
;MDSNKTRTLHPREVLRQVADSMNGQRNELSVTLPAHTTWKSAIRAAEAALGDIDGSLLLMPRGTGNRRLLRKTALQLASESPSENVLGRPIRTNVDLKTAEPRPPISEAARERLRNMAKEAAKTEFREPYASLRPALGEGHLPIIRADLILRGMDSNETDPIYKLEGINMIFDTGAHQTIIADELLPTSFREYLKDSVHDPYRSSNGLVLQIDAAIALTNCPVTIEAVAVIMPKAKMPNKLVGVLFGQFSCIDRLSLRAIPRQILLAKGEEISEEHWGDIVAEEYLNLDDEIVSL
;
A
#
# COMPACT_ATOMS: atom_id res chain seq x y z
N MET A 1 14.63 30.36 -18.47
CA MET A 1 14.42 31.73 -17.97
C MET A 1 13.23 31.68 -17.03
N ASP A 2 13.48 31.52 -15.73
CA ASP A 2 12.42 31.40 -14.73
C ASP A 2 11.75 32.77 -14.52
N SER A 3 10.45 32.84 -14.83
CA SER A 3 9.66 34.02 -14.50
C SER A 3 9.62 34.16 -12.97
N ASN A 4 10.15 35.25 -12.42
CA ASN A 4 9.86 35.67 -11.05
C ASN A 4 8.35 35.90 -10.92
N LYS A 5 7.61 34.85 -10.57
CA LYS A 5 6.16 34.92 -10.33
C LYS A 5 5.94 35.68 -9.03
N THR A 6 5.67 36.97 -9.14
CA THR A 6 5.19 37.80 -8.02
C THR A 6 3.89 37.22 -7.47
N ARG A 7 3.77 37.10 -6.14
CA ARG A 7 2.58 36.56 -5.46
C ARG A 7 2.07 37.53 -4.41
N THR A 8 0.75 37.69 -4.36
CA THR A 8 0.06 38.49 -3.33
C THR A 8 -0.55 37.55 -2.30
N LEU A 9 -0.08 37.62 -1.04
CA LEU A 9 -0.58 36.83 0.08
C LEU A 9 -1.00 37.73 1.23
N HIS A 10 -1.91 37.26 2.09
CA HIS A 10 -2.26 37.97 3.31
C HIS A 10 -1.07 37.95 4.30
N PRO A 11 -0.76 39.03 5.05
CA PRO A 11 0.40 39.10 5.94
C PRO A 11 0.52 37.93 6.93
N ARG A 12 -0.61 37.49 7.52
CA ARG A 12 -0.68 36.29 8.37
C ARG A 12 -0.08 35.05 7.70
N GLU A 13 -0.35 34.84 6.40
CA GLU A 13 0.08 33.65 5.68
C GLU A 13 1.59 33.71 5.37
N VAL A 14 2.09 34.91 5.05
CA VAL A 14 3.53 35.15 4.89
C VAL A 14 4.26 34.86 6.20
N LEU A 15 3.82 35.47 7.31
CA LEU A 15 4.43 35.27 8.63
C LEU A 15 4.37 33.81 9.08
N ARG A 16 3.28 33.09 8.79
CA ARG A 16 3.15 31.65 9.09
C ARG A 16 4.17 30.82 8.33
N GLN A 17 4.31 31.03 7.02
CA GLN A 17 5.26 30.27 6.20
C GLN A 17 6.72 30.59 6.57
N VAL A 18 7.01 31.85 6.93
CA VAL A 18 8.32 32.23 7.50
C VAL A 18 8.59 31.49 8.80
N ALA A 19 7.62 31.47 9.73
CA ALA A 19 7.76 30.74 10.99
C ALA A 19 7.96 29.23 10.79
N ASP A 20 7.20 28.61 9.88
CA ASP A 20 7.34 27.17 9.55
C ASP A 20 8.75 26.87 9.00
N SER A 21 9.27 27.74 8.12
CA SER A 21 10.62 27.60 7.55
C SER A 21 11.71 27.79 8.59
N MET A 22 11.59 28.81 9.44
CA MET A 22 12.52 29.05 10.55
C MET A 22 12.54 27.87 11.51
N ASN A 23 11.39 27.30 11.87
CA ASN A 23 11.35 26.15 12.77
C ASN A 23 12.01 24.90 12.18
N GLY A 24 11.95 24.71 10.86
CA GLY A 24 12.60 23.58 10.19
C GLY A 24 14.11 23.71 10.06
N GLN A 25 14.63 24.93 9.99
CA GLN A 25 16.05 25.19 9.67
C GLN A 25 16.84 25.81 10.83
N ARG A 26 16.16 26.48 11.76
CA ARG A 26 16.71 27.37 12.79
C ARG A 26 15.92 27.29 14.10
N ASN A 27 15.73 26.07 14.63
CA ASN A 27 14.95 25.85 15.85
C ASN A 27 15.64 26.38 17.13
N GLU A 28 16.91 26.79 17.02
CA GLU A 28 17.71 27.38 18.08
C GLU A 28 17.35 28.84 18.37
N LEU A 29 16.67 29.53 17.45
CA LEU A 29 16.32 30.95 17.63
C LEU A 29 15.18 31.12 18.64
N SER A 30 15.34 32.07 19.55
CA SER A 30 14.32 32.41 20.54
C SER A 30 14.24 33.92 20.75
N VAL A 31 13.04 34.41 21.09
CA VAL A 31 12.77 35.83 21.31
C VAL A 31 12.08 35.97 22.66
N THR A 32 12.59 36.86 23.51
CA THR A 32 11.94 37.21 24.79
C THR A 32 11.18 38.53 24.64
N LEU A 33 9.88 38.52 24.95
CA LEU A 33 8.99 39.67 24.84
C LEU A 33 8.12 39.80 26.11
N PRO A 34 7.69 41.02 26.48
CA PRO A 34 6.67 41.20 27.51
C PRO A 34 5.38 40.46 27.16
N ALA A 35 4.66 39.95 28.18
CA ALA A 35 3.41 39.22 28.00
C ALA A 35 2.34 40.04 27.25
N HIS A 36 2.37 41.37 27.37
CA HIS A 36 1.56 42.30 26.60
C HIS A 36 2.45 43.05 25.61
N THR A 37 2.40 42.68 24.34
CA THR A 37 3.18 43.31 23.28
C THR A 37 2.32 43.63 22.05
N THR A 38 2.78 44.55 21.22
CA THR A 38 2.10 44.88 19.95
C THR A 38 2.61 44.01 18.81
N TRP A 39 1.79 43.78 17.77
CA TRP A 39 2.23 43.00 16.59
C TRP A 39 3.49 43.57 15.93
N LYS A 40 3.60 44.90 15.84
CA LYS A 40 4.81 45.56 15.29
C LYS A 40 6.04 45.28 16.15
N SER A 41 5.90 45.36 17.48
CA SER A 41 6.99 45.07 18.40
C SER A 41 7.43 43.60 18.31
N ALA A 42 6.49 42.66 18.20
CA ALA A 42 6.79 41.24 18.05
C ALA A 42 7.51 40.93 16.74
N ILE A 43 7.06 41.49 15.61
CA ILE A 43 7.70 41.29 14.30
C ILE A 43 9.13 41.85 14.29
N ARG A 44 9.33 43.06 14.83
CA ARG A 44 10.67 43.66 14.92
C ARG A 44 11.61 42.87 15.82
N ALA A 45 11.09 42.31 16.92
CA ALA A 45 11.91 41.48 17.80
C ALA A 45 12.29 40.14 17.14
N ALA A 46 11.38 39.54 16.35
CA ALA A 46 11.69 38.36 15.55
C ALA A 46 12.71 38.67 14.44
N GLU A 47 12.58 39.81 13.77
CA GLU A 47 13.56 40.31 12.80
C GLU A 47 14.94 40.55 13.45
N ALA A 48 14.99 41.20 14.62
CA ALA A 48 16.23 41.42 15.35
C ALA A 48 16.91 40.11 15.79
N ALA A 49 16.13 39.08 16.14
CA ALA A 49 16.65 37.76 16.50
C ALA A 49 17.23 36.98 15.31
N LEU A 50 16.80 37.28 14.08
CA LEU A 50 17.39 36.72 12.87
C LEU A 50 18.78 37.31 12.57
N GLY A 51 19.05 38.55 12.99
CA GLY A 51 20.34 39.21 12.76
C GLY A 51 20.69 39.25 11.26
N ASP A 52 21.88 38.78 10.90
CA ASP A 52 22.39 38.75 9.52
C ASP A 52 21.97 37.49 8.74
N ILE A 53 21.08 36.65 9.28
CA ILE A 53 20.67 35.39 8.64
C ILE A 53 19.70 35.70 7.49
N ASP A 54 20.20 35.66 6.26
CA ASP A 54 19.38 35.75 5.05
C ASP A 54 19.11 34.36 4.45
N GLY A 55 17.97 33.77 4.83
CA GLY A 55 17.51 32.47 4.36
C GLY A 55 16.52 32.59 3.20
N SER A 56 16.73 31.83 2.13
CA SER A 56 15.77 31.78 1.02
C SER A 56 14.51 30.98 1.40
N LEU A 57 13.34 31.58 1.19
CA LEU A 57 12.03 30.93 1.37
C LEU A 57 11.21 31.06 0.08
N LEU A 58 10.68 29.92 -0.39
CA LEU A 58 9.66 29.91 -1.43
C LEU A 58 8.27 30.06 -0.82
N LEU A 59 7.59 31.17 -1.09
CA LEU A 59 6.21 31.39 -0.64
C LEU A 59 5.23 30.49 -1.38
N MET A 60 4.65 29.53 -0.69
CA MET A 60 3.65 28.59 -1.21
C MET A 60 2.30 29.29 -1.46
N PRO A 61 1.55 28.87 -2.50
CA PRO A 61 0.24 29.44 -2.77
C PRO A 61 -0.72 29.18 -1.61
N ARG A 62 -1.72 30.05 -1.45
CA ARG A 62 -2.78 29.89 -0.45
C ARG A 62 -3.38 28.50 -0.60
N GLY A 63 -3.22 27.66 0.42
CA GLY A 63 -3.89 26.36 0.46
C GLY A 63 -5.41 26.59 0.40
N THR A 64 -6.02 26.33 -0.75
CA THR A 64 -7.48 26.38 -0.96
C THR A 64 -8.19 25.19 -0.32
N GLY A 65 -7.47 24.27 0.30
CA GLY A 65 -8.03 23.03 0.82
C GLY A 65 -8.78 23.23 2.12
N ASN A 66 -10.00 22.69 2.15
CA ASN A 66 -10.95 22.41 3.23
C ASN A 66 -10.35 21.74 4.49
N ARG A 67 -9.17 22.14 4.96
CA ARG A 67 -8.38 21.43 5.98
C ARG A 67 -9.12 21.28 7.30
N ARG A 68 -9.98 22.25 7.65
CA ARG A 68 -10.86 22.18 8.82
C ARG A 68 -12.03 21.21 8.62
N LEU A 69 -12.61 21.17 7.43
CA LEU A 69 -13.67 20.23 7.07
C LEU A 69 -13.10 18.80 6.99
N LEU A 70 -11.97 18.60 6.31
CA LEU A 70 -11.24 17.34 6.25
C LEU A 70 -10.83 16.85 7.65
N ARG A 71 -10.35 17.75 8.53
CA ARG A 71 -10.06 17.41 9.93
C ARG A 71 -11.32 17.01 10.70
N LYS A 72 -12.44 17.70 10.48
CA LYS A 72 -13.72 17.36 11.12
C LYS A 72 -14.23 16.00 10.64
N THR A 73 -14.21 15.74 9.33
CA THR A 73 -14.54 14.46 8.72
C THR A 73 -13.66 13.33 9.24
N ALA A 74 -12.34 13.54 9.28
CA ALA A 74 -11.40 12.55 9.81
C ALA A 74 -11.64 12.24 11.30
N LEU A 75 -11.90 13.25 12.13
CA LEU A 75 -12.19 13.08 13.56
C LEU A 75 -13.53 12.38 13.80
N GLN A 76 -14.56 12.70 13.00
CA GLN A 76 -15.89 12.08 13.10
C GLN A 76 -15.85 10.60 12.70
N LEU A 77 -15.15 10.27 11.61
CA LEU A 77 -14.97 8.89 11.15
C LEU A 77 -14.14 8.05 12.13
N ALA A 78 -13.19 8.67 12.85
CA ALA A 78 -12.42 8.00 13.90
C ALA A 78 -13.25 7.65 15.15
N SER A 79 -14.34 8.37 15.41
CA SER A 79 -15.24 8.13 16.54
C SER A 79 -16.40 7.16 16.26
N GLU A 80 -16.73 6.90 14.99
CA GLU A 80 -17.95 6.20 14.59
C GLU A 80 -17.76 4.71 14.20
N SER A 81 -16.58 4.11 14.31
CA SER A 81 -16.35 2.73 13.81
C SER A 81 -16.37 1.67 14.93
N PRO A 82 -17.40 0.80 15.01
CA PRO A 82 -17.30 -0.50 15.68
C PRO A 82 -16.35 -1.41 14.90
N SER A 83 -15.73 -2.34 15.62
CA SER A 83 -14.70 -3.29 15.16
C SER A 83 -15.23 -4.44 14.28
N GLU A 84 -16.11 -4.17 13.32
CA GLU A 84 -16.63 -5.22 12.44
C GLU A 84 -15.83 -5.34 11.14
N ASN A 85 -15.46 -6.59 10.83
CA ASN A 85 -14.50 -7.01 9.81
C ASN A 85 -15.01 -6.80 8.36
N VAL A 86 -15.25 -5.57 7.92
CA VAL A 86 -15.52 -5.29 6.51
C VAL A 86 -14.67 -4.12 6.06
N LEU A 87 -13.45 -4.41 5.58
CA LEU A 87 -12.52 -3.38 5.11
C LEU A 87 -12.46 -3.26 3.59
N GLY A 88 -13.27 -3.99 2.82
CA GLY A 88 -13.21 -3.94 1.37
C GLY A 88 -14.51 -4.24 0.62
N ARG A 89 -14.51 -3.89 -0.67
CA ARG A 89 -15.58 -4.16 -1.65
C ARG A 89 -14.97 -4.86 -2.88
N PRO A 90 -15.66 -5.82 -3.51
CA PRO A 90 -15.17 -6.46 -4.72
C PRO A 90 -15.00 -5.45 -5.85
N ILE A 91 -13.96 -5.64 -6.67
CA ILE A 91 -13.89 -4.98 -7.97
C ILE A 91 -14.95 -5.54 -8.91
N ARG A 92 -15.38 -4.76 -9.89
CA ARG A 92 -16.21 -5.25 -11.00
C ARG A 92 -15.34 -6.15 -11.88
N THR A 93 -15.74 -7.40 -12.06
CA THR A 93 -15.08 -8.36 -12.95
C THR A 93 -16.07 -9.41 -13.44
N ASN A 94 -15.94 -9.81 -14.70
CA ASN A 94 -16.67 -10.93 -15.30
C ASN A 94 -15.74 -12.11 -15.63
N VAL A 95 -14.49 -12.05 -15.16
CA VAL A 95 -13.48 -13.06 -15.46
C VAL A 95 -13.77 -14.34 -14.68
N ASP A 96 -13.85 -15.46 -15.39
CA ASP A 96 -13.85 -16.78 -14.79
C ASP A 96 -12.45 -17.38 -14.79
N LEU A 97 -11.92 -17.72 -13.61
CA LEU A 97 -10.59 -18.30 -13.45
C LEU A 97 -10.51 -19.76 -13.89
N LYS A 98 -11.66 -20.42 -14.01
CA LYS A 98 -11.73 -21.83 -14.46
C LYS A 98 -11.34 -22.04 -15.91
N THR A 99 -11.30 -20.97 -16.71
CA THR A 99 -10.96 -21.02 -18.13
C THR A 99 -9.49 -20.69 -18.41
N ALA A 100 -8.67 -20.47 -17.37
CA ALA A 100 -7.25 -20.19 -17.55
C ALA A 100 -6.49 -21.42 -18.09
N GLU A 101 -5.61 -21.20 -19.07
CA GLU A 101 -4.80 -22.28 -19.64
C GLU A 101 -3.79 -22.84 -18.61
N PRO A 102 -3.50 -24.16 -18.65
CA PRO A 102 -2.46 -24.75 -17.82
C PRO A 102 -1.10 -24.13 -18.15
N ARG A 103 -0.33 -23.78 -17.11
CA ARG A 103 0.97 -23.14 -17.31
C ARG A 103 2.06 -24.12 -17.75
N PRO A 104 3.03 -23.66 -18.54
CA PRO A 104 4.25 -24.41 -18.80
C PRO A 104 5.08 -24.58 -17.52
N PRO A 105 5.92 -25.62 -17.45
CA PRO A 105 6.83 -25.82 -16.32
C PRO A 105 7.82 -24.66 -16.16
N ILE A 106 8.09 -24.30 -14.91
CA ILE A 106 9.04 -23.25 -14.54
C ILE A 106 10.47 -23.66 -14.92
N SER A 107 11.21 -22.75 -15.58
CA SER A 107 12.62 -22.95 -15.91
C SER A 107 13.51 -22.94 -14.67
N GLU A 108 14.69 -23.58 -14.71
CA GLU A 108 15.63 -23.54 -13.58
C GLU A 108 16.11 -22.13 -13.23
N ALA A 109 16.25 -21.26 -14.24
CA ALA A 109 16.57 -19.85 -14.03
C ALA A 109 15.46 -19.11 -13.26
N ALA A 110 14.20 -19.36 -13.62
CA ALA A 110 13.04 -18.80 -12.92
C ALA A 110 12.92 -19.34 -11.48
N ARG A 111 13.21 -20.63 -11.26
CA ARG A 111 13.28 -21.23 -9.90
C ARG A 111 14.35 -20.55 -9.04
N GLU A 112 15.53 -20.31 -9.59
CA GLU A 112 16.60 -19.62 -8.86
C GLU A 112 16.22 -18.16 -8.55
N ARG A 113 15.54 -17.46 -9.47
CA ARG A 113 15.02 -16.12 -9.20
C ARG A 113 13.99 -16.11 -8.08
N LEU A 114 13.04 -17.06 -8.07
CA LEU A 114 12.09 -17.24 -6.97
C LEU A 114 12.82 -17.47 -5.64
N ARG A 115 13.84 -18.34 -5.60
CA ARG A 115 14.67 -18.55 -4.40
C ARG A 115 15.33 -17.26 -3.92
N ASN A 116 15.87 -16.46 -4.84
CA ASN A 116 16.49 -15.18 -4.49
C ASN A 116 15.45 -14.18 -3.97
N MET A 117 14.29 -14.06 -4.62
CA MET A 117 13.18 -13.24 -4.12
C MET A 117 12.75 -13.67 -2.72
N ALA A 118 12.65 -14.98 -2.46
CA ALA A 118 12.26 -15.49 -1.16
C ALA A 118 13.29 -15.20 -0.06
N LYS A 119 14.59 -15.36 -0.36
CA LYS A 119 15.68 -15.00 0.56
C LYS A 119 15.67 -13.51 0.87
N GLU A 120 15.47 -12.66 -0.12
CA GLU A 120 15.36 -11.21 0.09
C GLU A 120 14.12 -10.84 0.89
N ALA A 121 12.97 -11.48 0.62
CA ALA A 121 11.75 -11.29 1.40
C ALA A 121 11.93 -11.73 2.86
N ALA A 122 12.65 -12.83 3.12
CA ALA A 122 12.91 -13.34 4.46
C ALA A 122 13.88 -12.45 5.26
N LYS A 123 14.86 -11.83 4.60
CA LYS A 123 15.77 -10.85 5.23
C LYS A 123 15.12 -9.50 5.48
N THR A 124 14.11 -9.14 4.70
CA THR A 124 13.45 -7.84 4.81
C THR A 124 12.53 -7.84 6.02
N GLU A 125 12.88 -7.02 7.02
CA GLU A 125 11.98 -6.78 8.15
C GLU A 125 10.68 -6.12 7.68
N PHE A 126 9.58 -6.49 8.32
CA PHE A 126 8.30 -5.86 8.09
C PHE A 126 8.42 -4.36 8.40
N ARG A 127 8.10 -3.52 7.40
CA ARG A 127 8.30 -2.07 7.50
C ARG A 127 7.14 -1.46 8.29
N GLU A 128 7.42 -1.10 9.53
CA GLU A 128 6.53 -0.26 10.34
C GLU A 128 6.86 1.25 10.15
N PRO A 129 5.85 2.14 10.14
CA PRO A 129 4.43 1.83 10.24
C PRO A 129 3.90 1.22 8.93
N TYR A 130 3.18 0.09 9.02
CA TYR A 130 2.23 -0.24 7.97
C TYR A 130 1.25 0.92 7.93
N ALA A 131 1.17 1.62 6.80
CA ALA A 131 0.15 2.61 6.60
C ALA A 131 -1.18 1.85 6.58
N SER A 132 -1.76 1.67 7.77
CA SER A 132 -3.15 1.31 7.95
C SER A 132 -3.92 2.55 7.49
N LEU A 133 -3.95 2.74 6.17
CA LEU A 133 -4.78 3.73 5.53
C LEU A 133 -6.18 3.30 5.90
N ARG A 134 -6.70 3.85 7.00
CA ARG A 134 -8.14 3.88 7.20
C ARG A 134 -8.64 4.57 5.95
N PRO A 135 -9.41 3.91 5.06
CA PRO A 135 -9.87 4.48 3.78
C PRO A 135 -10.85 5.66 3.96
N ALA A 136 -10.83 6.32 5.12
CA ALA A 136 -11.72 7.32 5.67
C ALA A 136 -11.64 8.70 4.98
N LEU A 137 -10.97 8.83 3.83
CA LEU A 137 -11.04 10.05 3.03
C LEU A 137 -11.95 9.90 1.79
N GLY A 138 -12.52 8.70 1.56
CA GLY A 138 -13.46 8.39 0.47
C GLY A 138 -14.54 7.38 0.89
N GLU A 139 -14.96 6.47 0.00
CA GLU A 139 -16.00 5.46 0.27
C GLU A 139 -15.65 4.50 1.43
N GLY A 140 -14.42 4.50 1.96
CA GLY A 140 -14.09 3.75 3.17
C GLY A 140 -13.85 2.25 2.95
N HIS A 141 -13.61 1.80 1.72
CA HIS A 141 -13.39 0.39 1.39
C HIS A 141 -12.13 0.21 0.54
N LEU A 142 -11.37 -0.85 0.81
CA LEU A 142 -10.27 -1.33 -0.02
C LEU A 142 -10.80 -2.23 -1.16
N PRO A 143 -10.11 -2.28 -2.32
CA PRO A 143 -10.49 -3.18 -3.39
C PRO A 143 -10.27 -4.64 -3.00
N ILE A 144 -11.25 -5.49 -3.28
CA ILE A 144 -11.15 -6.95 -3.16
C ILE A 144 -11.08 -7.56 -4.56
N ILE A 145 -10.08 -8.39 -4.78
CA ILE A 145 -9.90 -9.18 -6.01
C ILE A 145 -10.11 -10.66 -5.72
N ARG A 146 -10.65 -11.41 -6.70
CA ARG A 146 -10.80 -12.86 -6.61
C ARG A 146 -9.56 -13.54 -7.16
N ALA A 147 -9.09 -14.59 -6.49
CA ALA A 147 -7.96 -15.38 -6.96
C ALA A 147 -8.06 -16.86 -6.60
N ASP A 148 -7.35 -17.67 -7.38
CA ASP A 148 -6.96 -19.04 -7.03
C ASP A 148 -5.44 -19.01 -6.74
N LEU A 149 -5.05 -19.49 -5.55
CA LEU A 149 -3.64 -19.60 -5.15
C LEU A 149 -3.21 -21.06 -5.05
N ILE A 150 -2.03 -21.39 -5.57
CA ILE A 150 -1.33 -22.62 -5.22
C ILE A 150 -0.12 -22.25 -4.38
N LEU A 151 -0.04 -22.81 -3.17
CA LEU A 151 1.05 -22.58 -2.21
C LEU A 151 2.01 -23.77 -2.21
N ARG A 152 3.31 -23.47 -2.24
CA ARG A 152 4.39 -24.46 -2.23
C ARG A 152 5.55 -23.99 -1.34
N GLY A 153 6.27 -24.94 -0.76
CA GLY A 153 7.59 -24.66 -0.18
C GLY A 153 8.56 -24.18 -1.27
N MET A 154 9.49 -23.28 -0.95
CA MET A 154 10.41 -22.72 -1.95
C MET A 154 11.29 -23.77 -2.63
N ASP A 155 11.77 -24.75 -1.86
CA ASP A 155 12.59 -25.87 -2.35
C ASP A 155 11.77 -27.17 -2.41
N SER A 156 10.47 -27.05 -2.70
CA SER A 156 9.59 -28.22 -2.76
C SER A 156 9.89 -29.07 -3.99
N ASN A 157 10.00 -30.38 -3.79
CA ASN A 157 10.02 -31.39 -4.84
C ASN A 157 8.60 -31.72 -5.33
N GLU A 158 8.48 -32.45 -6.44
CA GLU A 158 7.16 -32.85 -7.00
C GLU A 158 6.32 -33.69 -6.04
N THR A 159 6.95 -34.39 -5.11
CA THR A 159 6.29 -35.21 -4.09
C THR A 159 5.80 -34.41 -2.89
N ASP A 160 6.25 -33.17 -2.75
CA ASP A 160 5.97 -32.39 -1.55
C ASP A 160 4.54 -31.84 -1.56
N PRO A 161 3.97 -31.60 -0.37
CA PRO A 161 2.62 -31.08 -0.25
C PRO A 161 2.44 -29.75 -1.00
N ILE A 162 1.35 -29.66 -1.74
CA ILE A 162 0.82 -28.40 -2.29
C ILE A 162 -0.51 -28.11 -1.61
N TYR A 163 -0.80 -26.82 -1.40
CA TYR A 163 -2.10 -26.41 -0.89
C TYR A 163 -2.75 -25.40 -1.82
N LYS A 164 -4.04 -25.60 -2.12
CA LYS A 164 -4.80 -24.73 -3.02
C LYS A 164 -5.82 -23.92 -2.24
N LEU A 165 -5.85 -22.63 -2.50
CA LEU A 165 -6.85 -21.69 -2.03
C LEU A 165 -7.67 -21.24 -3.23
N GLU A 166 -8.79 -21.89 -3.49
CA GLU A 166 -9.64 -21.63 -4.67
C GLU A 166 -10.77 -20.64 -4.35
N GLY A 167 -11.03 -19.71 -5.26
CA GLY A 167 -12.10 -18.73 -5.19
C GLY A 167 -11.97 -17.75 -4.02
N ILE A 168 -10.74 -17.51 -3.54
CA ILE A 168 -10.53 -16.65 -2.37
C ILE A 168 -10.61 -15.17 -2.73
N ASN A 169 -11.02 -14.38 -1.74
CA ASN A 169 -10.98 -12.94 -1.79
C ASN A 169 -9.66 -12.44 -1.19
N MET A 170 -8.92 -11.63 -1.94
CA MET A 170 -7.72 -10.94 -1.48
C MET A 170 -7.95 -9.45 -1.45
N ILE A 171 -7.43 -8.77 -0.43
CA ILE A 171 -7.41 -7.30 -0.41
C ILE A 171 -6.27 -6.86 -1.30
N PHE A 172 -6.58 -6.10 -2.35
CA PHE A 172 -5.57 -5.46 -3.18
C PHE A 172 -5.02 -4.24 -2.43
N ASP A 173 -3.83 -4.38 -1.87
CA ASP A 173 -3.27 -3.43 -0.90
C ASP A 173 -1.90 -2.90 -1.36
N THR A 174 -1.92 -1.72 -1.99
CA THR A 174 -0.69 -1.02 -2.36
C THR A 174 0.05 -0.46 -1.15
N GLY A 175 -0.51 -0.49 0.07
CA GLY A 175 0.21 -0.20 1.30
C GLY A 175 1.00 -1.41 1.82
N ALA A 176 0.66 -2.63 1.39
CA ALA A 176 1.40 -3.83 1.76
C ALA A 176 2.67 -3.98 0.95
N HIS A 177 3.82 -3.97 1.64
CA HIS A 177 5.12 -4.16 0.99
C HIS A 177 5.28 -5.55 0.37
N GLN A 178 4.66 -6.58 0.95
CA GLN A 178 4.71 -7.97 0.48
C GLN A 178 3.29 -8.54 0.45
N THR A 179 3.10 -9.59 -0.34
CA THR A 179 1.88 -10.40 -0.24
C THR A 179 1.93 -11.22 1.05
N ILE A 180 0.86 -11.14 1.84
CA ILE A 180 0.78 -11.76 3.17
C ILE A 180 -0.45 -12.65 3.23
N ILE A 181 -0.27 -13.88 3.69
CA ILE A 181 -1.33 -14.86 3.88
C ILE A 181 -1.40 -15.18 5.38
N ALA A 182 -2.59 -15.05 5.97
CA ALA A 182 -2.81 -15.45 7.35
C ALA A 182 -2.64 -16.97 7.50
N ASP A 183 -1.84 -17.41 8.47
CA ASP A 183 -1.58 -18.83 8.78
C ASP A 183 -2.88 -19.60 9.05
N GLU A 184 -3.90 -18.93 9.58
CA GLU A 184 -5.21 -19.50 9.87
C GLU A 184 -5.99 -19.96 8.63
N LEU A 185 -5.58 -19.55 7.42
CA LEU A 185 -6.14 -20.06 6.16
C LEU A 185 -5.59 -21.45 5.78
N LEU A 186 -4.53 -21.91 6.45
CA LEU A 186 -3.82 -23.13 6.10
C LEU A 186 -4.30 -24.32 6.96
N PRO A 187 -4.50 -25.51 6.36
CA PRO A 187 -4.86 -26.70 7.11
C PRO A 187 -3.69 -27.12 8.01
N THR A 188 -4.02 -27.79 9.12
CA THR A 188 -3.02 -28.22 10.11
C THR A 188 -1.90 -29.06 9.49
N SER A 189 -2.21 -29.96 8.56
CA SER A 189 -1.22 -30.80 7.88
C SER A 189 -0.19 -29.99 7.08
N PHE A 190 -0.63 -28.96 6.35
CA PHE A 190 0.28 -28.09 5.61
C PHE A 190 1.13 -27.25 6.56
N ARG A 191 0.54 -26.72 7.64
CA ARG A 191 1.28 -25.98 8.67
C ARG A 191 2.33 -26.83 9.38
N GLU A 192 2.06 -28.12 9.58
CA GLU A 192 3.04 -29.06 10.12
C GLU A 192 4.20 -29.31 9.15
N TYR A 193 3.90 -29.51 7.87
CA TYR A 193 4.92 -29.57 6.81
C TYR A 193 5.83 -28.33 6.81
N LEU A 194 5.24 -27.14 6.93
CA LEU A 194 5.98 -25.86 6.96
C LEU A 194 6.90 -25.67 8.20
N LYS A 195 6.86 -26.56 9.19
CA LYS A 195 7.77 -26.53 10.35
C LYS A 195 9.08 -27.28 10.10
N ASP A 196 9.20 -28.01 9.00
CA ASP A 196 10.43 -28.71 8.67
C ASP A 196 11.60 -27.71 8.50
N SER A 197 12.76 -28.11 8.99
CA SER A 197 14.04 -27.40 8.90
C SER A 197 14.46 -27.06 7.47
N VAL A 198 13.99 -27.81 6.47
CA VAL A 198 14.26 -27.50 5.05
C VAL A 198 13.75 -26.10 4.65
N HIS A 199 12.76 -25.55 5.37
CA HIS A 199 12.20 -24.23 5.12
C HIS A 199 12.89 -23.10 5.88
N ASP A 200 13.83 -23.40 6.77
CA ASP A 200 14.50 -22.40 7.62
C ASP A 200 15.24 -21.29 6.84
N PRO A 201 15.85 -21.53 5.67
CA PRO A 201 16.45 -20.46 4.86
C PRO A 201 15.48 -19.36 4.44
N TYR A 202 14.16 -19.64 4.46
CA TYR A 202 13.10 -18.73 4.04
C TYR A 202 12.27 -18.23 5.23
N ARG A 203 12.69 -18.54 6.46
CA ARG A 203 12.01 -18.12 7.69
C ARG A 203 12.57 -16.79 8.17
N SER A 204 11.68 -15.90 8.59
CA SER A 204 12.01 -14.62 9.21
C SER A 204 11.36 -14.49 10.58
N SER A 205 11.67 -13.41 11.30
CA SER A 205 10.97 -13.05 12.54
C SER A 205 9.48 -12.80 12.33
N ASN A 206 9.06 -12.48 11.09
CA ASN A 206 7.68 -12.13 10.76
C ASN A 206 6.87 -13.33 10.29
N GLY A 207 7.49 -14.31 9.65
CA GLY A 207 6.78 -15.43 9.07
C GLY A 207 7.67 -16.36 8.23
N LEU A 208 7.04 -17.24 7.48
CA LEU A 208 7.72 -18.09 6.51
C LEU A 208 7.40 -17.62 5.09
N VAL A 209 8.42 -17.46 4.25
CA VAL A 209 8.22 -17.13 2.84
C VAL A 209 8.00 -18.40 2.04
N LEU A 210 6.95 -18.41 1.23
CA LEU A 210 6.56 -19.50 0.34
C LEU A 210 6.46 -19.04 -1.10
N GLN A 211 6.54 -19.99 -2.02
CA GLN A 211 6.19 -19.78 -3.41
C GLN A 211 4.67 -19.76 -3.55
N ILE A 212 4.17 -18.81 -4.33
CA ILE A 212 2.76 -18.76 -4.74
C ILE A 212 2.66 -18.80 -6.26
N ASP A 213 1.65 -19.52 -6.72
CA ASP A 213 1.10 -19.39 -8.06
C ASP A 213 -0.27 -18.70 -7.95
N ALA A 214 -0.24 -17.44 -8.38
CA ALA A 214 -1.25 -16.40 -8.60
C ALA A 214 -2.19 -16.49 -9.80
N ALA A 215 -3.38 -17.09 -9.76
CA ALA A 215 -4.39 -16.82 -10.81
C ALA A 215 -5.39 -15.76 -10.32
N ILE A 216 -5.35 -14.56 -10.89
CA ILE A 216 -6.05 -13.37 -10.38
C ILE A 216 -7.08 -12.88 -11.39
N ALA A 217 -8.31 -12.64 -10.94
CA ALA A 217 -9.36 -12.04 -11.75
C ALA A 217 -9.34 -10.52 -11.59
N LEU A 218 -8.78 -9.82 -12.58
CA LEU A 218 -8.87 -8.36 -12.69
C LEU A 218 -10.11 -7.97 -13.50
N THR A 219 -10.38 -6.67 -13.63
CA THR A 219 -11.60 -6.18 -14.30
C THR A 219 -11.65 -6.60 -15.77
N ASN A 220 -10.53 -6.51 -16.49
CA ASN A 220 -10.47 -6.75 -17.93
C ASN A 220 -9.98 -8.15 -18.31
N CYS A 221 -9.15 -8.79 -17.49
CA CYS A 221 -8.53 -10.07 -17.84
C CYS A 221 -8.14 -10.89 -16.60
N PRO A 222 -7.94 -12.22 -16.76
CA PRO A 222 -7.19 -13.00 -15.80
C PRO A 222 -5.69 -12.68 -15.92
N VAL A 223 -5.00 -12.57 -14.79
CA VAL A 223 -3.54 -12.47 -14.74
C VAL A 223 -2.98 -13.62 -13.94
N THR A 224 -1.89 -14.17 -14.45
CA THR A 224 -1.16 -15.29 -13.89
C THR A 224 0.18 -14.77 -13.37
N ILE A 225 0.46 -14.92 -12.08
CA ILE A 225 1.70 -14.45 -11.44
C ILE A 225 2.34 -15.60 -10.68
N GLU A 226 3.65 -15.76 -10.81
CA GLU A 226 4.42 -16.60 -9.89
C GLU A 226 5.29 -15.69 -9.05
N ALA A 227 5.20 -15.86 -7.74
CA ALA A 227 5.71 -14.89 -6.80
C ALA A 227 6.01 -15.56 -5.46
N VAL A 228 6.33 -14.73 -4.47
CA VAL A 228 6.48 -15.18 -3.08
C VAL A 228 5.48 -14.48 -2.17
N ALA A 229 5.04 -15.18 -1.13
CA ALA A 229 4.21 -14.63 -0.08
C ALA A 229 4.74 -15.00 1.31
N VAL A 230 4.44 -14.15 2.28
CA VAL A 230 4.76 -14.41 3.69
C VAL A 230 3.55 -15.00 4.40
N ILE A 231 3.73 -16.18 5.00
CA ILE A 231 2.77 -16.75 5.94
C ILE A 231 3.04 -16.18 7.34
N MET A 232 2.04 -15.55 7.94
CA MET A 232 2.15 -15.06 9.32
C MET A 232 0.87 -15.30 10.13
N PRO A 233 0.98 -15.47 11.46
CA PRO A 233 -0.20 -15.64 12.30
C PRO A 233 -1.03 -14.35 12.35
N LYS A 234 -2.34 -14.47 12.54
CA LYS A 234 -3.29 -13.33 12.70
C LYS A 234 -2.79 -12.25 13.66
N ALA A 235 -2.11 -12.64 14.74
CA ALA A 235 -1.57 -11.71 15.72
C ALA A 235 -0.55 -10.71 15.15
N LYS A 236 0.13 -11.07 14.06
CA LYS A 236 1.11 -10.24 13.33
C LYS A 236 0.54 -9.62 12.05
N MET A 237 -0.66 -10.03 11.63
CA MET A 237 -1.31 -9.46 10.44
C MET A 237 -1.64 -7.99 10.64
N PRO A 238 -1.40 -7.13 9.63
CA PRO A 238 -1.95 -5.79 9.61
C PRO A 238 -3.47 -5.86 9.79
N ASN A 239 -4.00 -5.10 10.75
CA ASN A 239 -5.43 -5.09 11.10
C ASN A 239 -6.01 -6.41 11.66
N LYS A 240 -5.17 -7.40 12.04
CA LYS A 240 -5.61 -8.72 12.53
C LYS A 240 -6.55 -9.46 11.56
N LEU A 241 -6.44 -9.16 10.27
CA LEU A 241 -7.22 -9.81 9.21
C LEU A 241 -6.89 -11.30 9.16
N VAL A 242 -7.91 -12.15 9.02
CA VAL A 242 -7.74 -13.55 8.59
C VAL A 242 -8.08 -13.60 7.12
N GLY A 243 -7.06 -13.55 6.26
CA GLY A 243 -7.23 -13.33 4.83
C GLY A 243 -5.89 -13.22 4.11
N VAL A 244 -5.95 -12.76 2.87
CA VAL A 244 -4.77 -12.47 2.05
C VAL A 244 -4.70 -10.97 1.75
N LEU A 245 -3.56 -10.37 2.04
CA LEU A 245 -3.19 -9.03 1.59
C LEU A 245 -2.32 -9.21 0.34
N PHE A 246 -2.83 -8.83 -0.82
CA PHE A 246 -2.09 -8.85 -2.08
C PHE A 246 -1.27 -7.57 -2.18
N GLY A 247 0.06 -7.70 -2.04
CA GLY A 247 0.97 -6.57 -1.83
C GLY A 247 1.91 -6.31 -3.01
N GLN A 248 2.86 -5.40 -2.78
CA GLN A 248 3.78 -4.91 -3.79
C GLN A 248 4.80 -5.94 -4.25
N PHE A 249 5.74 -6.32 -3.38
CA PHE A 249 6.92 -7.10 -3.74
C PHE A 249 6.56 -8.40 -4.44
N SER A 250 7.14 -8.61 -5.63
CA SER A 250 6.96 -9.76 -6.52
C SER A 250 5.55 -9.95 -7.09
N CYS A 251 4.61 -9.04 -6.78
CA CYS A 251 3.21 -9.12 -7.14
C CYS A 251 2.75 -7.83 -7.84
N ILE A 252 2.19 -6.85 -7.11
CA ILE A 252 1.67 -5.61 -7.70
C ILE A 252 2.77 -4.84 -8.43
N ASP A 253 4.02 -4.88 -7.97
CA ASP A 253 5.15 -4.21 -8.61
C ASP A 253 5.52 -4.79 -10.00
N ARG A 254 4.99 -5.96 -10.34
CA ARG A 254 5.14 -6.61 -11.65
C ARG A 254 4.00 -6.28 -12.62
N LEU A 255 3.01 -5.47 -12.21
CA LEU A 255 1.84 -5.14 -13.01
C LEU A 255 1.86 -3.68 -13.45
N SER A 256 1.59 -3.44 -14.73
CA SER A 256 1.14 -2.15 -15.23
C SER A 256 -0.38 -2.10 -15.12
N LEU A 257 -0.91 -1.25 -14.25
CA LEU A 257 -2.35 -1.21 -13.96
C LEU A 257 -2.92 0.19 -13.72
N ARG A 258 -4.24 0.28 -13.89
CA ARG A 258 -5.07 1.43 -13.51
C ARG A 258 -6.15 0.97 -12.53
N ALA A 259 -6.13 1.53 -11.33
CA ALA A 259 -7.20 1.40 -10.36
C ALA A 259 -8.16 2.59 -10.49
N ILE A 260 -9.43 2.34 -10.83
CA ILE A 260 -10.44 3.36 -11.09
C ILE A 260 -11.55 3.21 -10.04
N PRO A 261 -11.57 4.06 -9.00
CA PRO A 261 -12.61 3.98 -7.98
C PRO A 261 -13.99 4.26 -8.55
N ARG A 262 -15.01 3.68 -7.92
CA ARG A 262 -16.42 3.84 -8.25
C ARG A 262 -16.85 5.29 -8.52
N GLN A 263 -16.43 6.23 -7.66
CA GLN A 263 -16.79 7.64 -7.80
C GLN A 263 -16.32 8.26 -9.13
N ILE A 264 -15.18 7.82 -9.65
CA ILE A 264 -14.67 8.28 -10.95
C ILE A 264 -15.49 7.68 -12.09
N LEU A 265 -15.89 6.41 -11.98
CA LEU A 265 -16.76 5.74 -12.96
C LEU A 265 -18.12 6.43 -13.05
N LEU A 266 -18.75 6.71 -11.90
CA LEU A 266 -19.99 7.47 -11.83
C LEU A 266 -19.86 8.87 -12.44
N ALA A 267 -18.76 9.58 -12.14
CA ALA A 267 -18.52 10.91 -12.69
C ALA A 267 -18.32 10.91 -14.22
N LYS A 268 -17.89 9.77 -14.79
CA LYS A 268 -17.81 9.54 -16.24
C LYS A 268 -19.14 9.11 -16.86
N GLY A 269 -20.19 8.93 -16.07
CA GLY A 269 -21.51 8.47 -16.52
C GLY A 269 -21.61 6.95 -16.69
N GLU A 270 -20.67 6.18 -16.12
CA GLU A 270 -20.76 4.72 -16.13
C GLU A 270 -21.71 4.21 -15.03
N GLU A 271 -22.48 3.18 -15.35
CA GLU A 271 -23.32 2.48 -14.38
C GLU A 271 -22.48 1.47 -13.58
N ILE A 272 -22.46 1.64 -12.27
CA ILE A 272 -21.77 0.74 -11.34
C ILE A 272 -22.53 0.63 -10.02
N SER A 273 -22.83 -0.61 -9.64
CA SER A 273 -23.53 -0.95 -8.39
C SER A 273 -22.74 -0.48 -7.16
N GLU A 274 -23.47 -0.10 -6.11
CA GLU A 274 -22.91 0.29 -4.79
C GLU A 274 -22.13 -0.86 -4.13
N GLU A 275 -22.33 -2.11 -4.54
CA GLU A 275 -21.60 -3.25 -3.98
C GLU A 275 -20.14 -3.31 -4.45
N HIS A 276 -19.81 -2.66 -5.57
CA HIS A 276 -18.48 -2.72 -6.16
C HIS A 276 -17.60 -1.55 -5.68
N TRP A 277 -16.30 -1.82 -5.54
CA TRP A 277 -15.29 -0.81 -5.24
C TRP A 277 -14.99 0.06 -6.47
N GLY A 278 -15.03 -0.53 -7.66
CA GLY A 278 -14.56 0.08 -8.90
C GLY A 278 -13.90 -0.95 -9.81
N ASP A 279 -12.99 -0.48 -10.66
CA ASP A 279 -12.26 -1.30 -11.61
C ASP A 279 -10.76 -1.35 -11.29
N ILE A 280 -10.12 -2.48 -11.52
CA ILE A 280 -8.67 -2.60 -11.62
C ILE A 280 -8.36 -3.24 -12.97
N VAL A 281 -7.79 -2.42 -13.86
CA VAL A 281 -7.47 -2.80 -15.24
C VAL A 281 -5.97 -3.01 -15.34
N ALA A 282 -5.53 -4.17 -15.82
CA ALA A 282 -4.13 -4.43 -16.13
C ALA A 282 -3.88 -4.29 -17.63
N GLU A 283 -2.73 -3.73 -17.99
CA GLU A 283 -2.32 -3.50 -19.38
C GLU A 283 -1.19 -4.46 -19.77
N GLU A 284 -0.22 -4.61 -18.87
CA GLU A 284 0.98 -5.42 -19.07
C GLU A 284 1.43 -6.00 -17.73
N TYR A 285 2.19 -7.09 -17.77
CA TYR A 285 2.88 -7.61 -16.59
C TYR A 285 4.27 -8.16 -16.93
N LEU A 286 5.14 -8.23 -15.93
CA LEU A 286 6.44 -8.90 -16.04
C LEU A 286 6.30 -10.37 -15.64
N ASN A 287 6.54 -11.29 -16.59
CA ASN A 287 6.63 -12.73 -16.29
C ASN A 287 7.90 -13.04 -15.47
N LEU A 288 8.07 -14.25 -14.94
CA LEU A 288 9.25 -14.59 -14.12
C LEU A 288 10.60 -14.48 -14.84
N ASP A 289 10.62 -14.40 -16.17
CA ASP A 289 11.80 -14.17 -16.98
C ASP A 289 12.10 -12.66 -17.20
N ASP A 290 11.35 -11.79 -16.52
CA ASP A 290 11.38 -10.32 -16.63
C ASP A 290 11.05 -9.83 -18.05
N GLU A 291 10.30 -10.63 -18.80
CA GLU A 291 9.74 -10.24 -20.08
C GLU A 291 8.38 -9.57 -19.89
N ILE A 292 8.14 -8.51 -20.66
CA ILE A 292 6.86 -7.81 -20.67
C ILE A 292 5.86 -8.65 -21.48
N VAL A 293 4.74 -8.96 -20.85
CA VAL A 293 3.60 -9.64 -21.46
C VAL A 293 2.42 -8.68 -21.51
N SER A 294 1.96 -8.36 -22.72
CA SER A 294 0.75 -7.55 -22.95
C SER A 294 -0.51 -8.39 -22.77
N LEU A 295 -1.56 -7.78 -22.21
CA LEU A 295 -2.84 -8.42 -21.84
C LEU A 295 -4.01 -8.04 -22.76
#